data_AF-A0A1X7SN49-F1
#
_entry.id   AF-A0A1X7SN49-F1
#
_cell.length_a   1.000
_cell.length_b   1.000
_cell.length_c   1.000
_cell.angle_alpha   90.00
_cell.angle_beta   90.00
_cell.angle_gamma   90.00
#
_symmetry.space_group_name_H-M   'P 1'
#
loop_
_entity.id
_entity.type
_entity.pdbx_description
1 polymer ?
#
loop_
_entity_poly.entity_id
_entity_poly.type
_entity_poly.pdbx_seq_one_letter_code
_entity_poly.pdbx_strand_id
1 'polypeptide(L)'
;MARALTLRLFACISTIIADKKAVHHSVWRGLESNYTVEVEAAIKATDSLCQHSSDFAVGVYDKVAAIVKGIRVTPEMKLKVITVMKRMNHTLAIAKQVRDVCIQLLSTHSSTPFIITILTTLTELCLSVIVQIPEQIVLLLDFAAQDPRRLIRMHSLNKLYRVTIAHPHYWDSNNVEVRICSKIRPKSLYY
;
A
#
# COMPACT_ATOMS: atom_id res chain seq x y z
N MET A 1 23.42 -15.26 6.78
CA MET A 1 22.42 -15.95 7.63
C MET A 1 22.19 -15.22 8.95
N ALA A 2 23.21 -15.01 9.80
CA ALA A 2 23.06 -14.37 11.12
C ALA A 2 22.36 -13.00 11.08
N ARG A 3 22.76 -12.11 10.16
CA ARG A 3 22.12 -10.80 9.97
C ARG A 3 20.62 -10.89 9.67
N ALA A 4 20.20 -11.83 8.84
CA ALA A 4 18.78 -12.05 8.53
C ALA A 4 17.99 -12.50 9.77
N LEU A 5 18.56 -13.36 10.62
CA LEU A 5 17.95 -13.76 11.89
C LEU A 5 17.82 -12.57 12.85
N THR A 6 18.86 -11.74 12.95
CA THR A 6 18.81 -10.52 13.76
C THR A 6 17.73 -9.55 13.29
N LEU A 7 17.58 -9.35 11.98
CA LEU A 7 16.51 -8.51 11.42
C LEU A 7 15.12 -9.08 11.71
N ARG A 8 14.94 -10.41 11.65
CA ARG A 8 13.69 -11.06 12.06
C ARG A 8 13.40 -10.86 13.54
N LEU A 9 14.42 -10.97 14.39
CA LEU A 9 14.28 -10.67 15.82
C LEU A 9 13.84 -9.22 16.04
N PHE A 10 14.44 -8.25 15.32
CA PHE A 10 14.01 -6.86 15.39
C PHE A 10 12.53 -6.68 15.03
N ALA A 11 12.03 -7.43 14.04
CA ALA A 11 10.62 -7.40 13.69
C ALA A 11 9.72 -7.86 14.86
N CYS A 12 10.14 -8.89 15.59
CA CYS A 12 9.40 -9.46 16.73
C CYS A 12 9.39 -8.54 17.95
N ILE A 13 10.52 -7.89 18.26
CA ILE A 13 10.66 -7.02 19.45
C ILE A 13 10.49 -5.52 19.12
N SER A 14 9.93 -5.23 17.94
CA SER A 14 9.82 -3.87 17.38
C SER A 14 9.14 -2.87 18.31
N THR A 15 8.19 -3.30 19.13
CA THR A 15 7.52 -2.48 20.15
C THR A 15 8.46 -1.88 21.20
N ILE A 16 9.60 -2.53 21.45
CA ILE A 16 10.58 -2.15 22.48
C ILE A 16 11.72 -1.33 21.87
N ILE A 17 12.11 -1.65 20.62
CA ILE A 17 13.32 -1.12 19.99
C ILE A 17 13.02 -0.07 18.91
N ALA A 18 11.76 0.34 18.76
CA ALA A 18 11.25 1.13 17.65
C ALA A 18 12.07 2.40 17.37
N ASP A 19 12.62 3.05 18.40
CA ASP A 19 13.33 4.33 18.29
C ASP A 19 14.86 4.21 18.44
N LYS A 20 15.40 2.98 18.46
CA LYS A 20 16.84 2.75 18.57
C LYS A 20 17.50 3.01 17.22
N LYS A 21 18.23 4.13 17.08
CA LYS A 21 18.96 4.51 15.84
C LYS A 21 19.89 3.41 15.29
N ALA A 22 20.53 2.63 16.17
CA ALA A 22 21.37 1.50 15.77
C ALA A 22 20.58 0.40 15.04
N VAL A 23 19.33 0.17 15.46
CA VAL A 23 18.39 -0.76 14.81
C VAL A 23 17.98 -0.20 13.46
N HIS A 24 17.61 1.07 13.39
CA HIS A 24 17.25 1.73 12.12
C HIS A 24 18.34 1.57 11.07
N HIS A 25 19.58 1.91 11.45
CA HIS A 25 20.73 1.81 10.56
C HIS A 25 21.02 0.37 10.13
N SER A 26 20.82 -0.61 11.02
CA SER A 26 20.96 -2.03 10.68
C SER A 26 19.91 -2.51 9.68
N VAL A 27 18.66 -2.06 9.83
CA VAL A 27 17.58 -2.36 8.88
C VAL A 27 17.84 -1.71 7.52
N TRP A 28 18.29 -0.45 7.49
CA TRP A 28 18.67 0.22 6.24
C TRP A 28 19.76 -0.53 5.49
N ARG A 29 20.81 -0.99 6.18
CA ARG A 29 21.86 -1.83 5.56
C ARG A 29 21.34 -3.18 5.09
N GLY A 30 20.33 -3.74 5.76
CA GLY A 30 19.67 -4.97 5.33
C GLY A 30 18.90 -4.81 4.02
N LEU A 31 18.24 -3.65 3.82
CA LEU A 31 17.52 -3.32 2.58
C LEU A 31 18.44 -3.16 1.36
N GLU A 32 19.70 -2.76 1.58
CA GLU A 32 20.73 -2.60 0.55
C GLU A 32 21.57 -3.88 0.33
N SER A 33 21.23 -4.97 1.01
CA SER A 33 21.97 -6.23 0.90
C SER A 33 21.82 -6.87 -0.48
N ASN A 34 22.89 -7.50 -0.97
CA ASN A 34 22.85 -8.33 -2.18
C ASN A 34 22.18 -9.70 -1.94
N TYR A 35 21.93 -10.07 -0.68
CA TYR A 35 21.33 -11.35 -0.31
C TYR A 35 19.82 -11.22 -0.13
N THR A 36 19.06 -11.91 -0.97
CA THR A 36 17.58 -11.89 -0.97
C THR A 36 16.98 -12.19 0.41
N VAL A 37 17.49 -13.21 1.10
CA VAL A 37 17.02 -13.60 2.45
C VAL A 37 17.20 -12.48 3.48
N GLU A 38 18.27 -11.69 3.36
CA GLU A 38 18.52 -10.56 4.25
C GLU A 38 17.59 -9.39 3.92
N VAL A 39 17.40 -9.09 2.63
CA VAL A 39 16.46 -8.05 2.18
C VAL A 39 15.04 -8.37 2.63
N GLU A 40 14.60 -9.63 2.52
CA GLU A 40 13.28 -10.05 3.00
C GLU A 40 13.12 -9.86 4.51
N ALA A 41 14.13 -10.24 5.28
CA ALA A 41 14.13 -10.03 6.73
C ALA A 41 14.11 -8.54 7.07
N ALA A 42 14.83 -7.71 6.31
CA ALA A 42 14.86 -6.26 6.48
C ALA A 42 13.49 -5.63 6.15
N ILE A 43 12.80 -6.08 5.10
CA ILE A 43 11.44 -5.62 4.77
C ILE A 43 10.47 -5.99 5.89
N LYS A 44 10.58 -7.20 6.44
CA LYS A 44 9.73 -7.60 7.58
C LYS A 44 10.01 -6.77 8.82
N ALA A 45 11.28 -6.47 9.12
CA ALA A 45 11.66 -5.56 10.20
C ALA A 45 11.13 -4.15 9.95
N THR A 46 11.21 -3.66 8.72
CA THR A 46 10.72 -2.34 8.30
C THR A 46 9.21 -2.24 8.53
N ASP A 47 8.44 -3.26 8.14
CA ASP A 47 6.99 -3.37 8.38
C ASP A 47 6.66 -3.20 9.86
N SER A 48 7.32 -3.97 10.72
CA SER A 48 7.09 -3.92 12.17
C SER A 48 7.51 -2.59 12.79
N LEU A 49 8.69 -2.05 12.43
CA LEU A 49 9.18 -0.79 13.00
C LEU A 49 8.34 0.41 12.55
N CYS A 50 7.91 0.45 11.27
CA CYS A 50 7.01 1.50 10.78
C CYS A 50 5.68 1.53 11.52
N GLN A 51 5.25 0.43 12.17
CA GLN A 51 4.04 0.44 12.98
C GLN A 51 4.20 1.22 14.29
N HIS A 52 5.43 1.30 14.81
CA HIS A 52 5.71 1.76 16.17
C HIS A 52 6.55 3.04 16.26
N SER A 53 7.24 3.42 15.19
CA SER A 53 8.07 4.64 15.16
C SER A 53 7.76 5.48 13.92
N SER A 54 7.21 6.68 14.15
CA SER A 54 6.97 7.68 13.11
C SER A 54 8.27 8.16 12.49
N ASP A 55 9.30 8.39 13.31
CA ASP A 55 10.61 8.86 12.87
C ASP A 55 11.27 7.85 11.93
N PHE A 56 11.15 6.56 12.26
CA PHE A 56 11.63 5.51 11.38
C PHE A 56 10.86 5.46 10.05
N ALA A 57 9.52 5.56 10.11
CA ALA A 57 8.68 5.55 8.92
C ALA A 57 9.02 6.71 7.96
N VAL A 58 9.25 7.92 8.50
CA VAL A 58 9.71 9.09 7.74
C VAL A 58 11.08 8.82 7.13
N GLY A 59 12.05 8.40 7.95
CA GLY A 59 13.43 8.23 7.50
C GLY A 59 13.65 7.08 6.52
N VAL A 60 12.79 6.07 6.51
CA VAL A 60 12.90 4.91 5.61
C VAL A 60 12.10 5.06 4.31
N TYR A 61 11.17 6.02 4.22
CA TYR A 61 10.28 6.20 3.07
C TYR A 61 11.05 6.27 1.74
N ASP A 62 12.07 7.14 1.64
CA ASP A 62 12.81 7.35 0.39
C ASP A 62 13.49 6.05 -0.10
N LYS A 63 14.03 5.26 0.83
CA LYS A 63 14.63 3.96 0.52
C LYS A 63 13.58 2.96 0.04
N VAL A 64 12.45 2.88 0.73
CA VAL A 64 11.33 1.99 0.34
C VAL A 64 10.79 2.39 -1.04
N ALA A 65 10.58 3.68 -1.29
CA ALA A 65 10.14 4.19 -2.58
C ALA A 65 11.14 3.87 -3.71
N ALA A 66 12.45 4.02 -3.45
CA ALA A 66 13.50 3.65 -4.39
C ALA A 66 13.50 2.14 -4.72
N ILE A 67 13.28 1.27 -3.73
CA ILE A 67 13.20 -0.18 -3.92
C ILE A 67 12.01 -0.55 -4.82
N VAL A 68 10.84 0.05 -4.60
CA VAL A 68 9.65 -0.26 -5.42
C VAL A 68 9.80 0.21 -6.86
N LYS A 69 10.40 1.39 -7.05
CA LYS A 69 10.71 1.95 -8.39
C LYS A 69 11.88 1.25 -9.07
N GLY A 70 12.77 0.62 -8.29
CA GLY A 70 13.98 -0.03 -8.78
C GLY A 70 13.72 -1.24 -9.68
N ILE A 71 14.53 -1.43 -10.71
CA ILE A 71 14.42 -2.53 -11.67
C ILE A 71 15.02 -3.84 -11.11
N ARG A 72 15.99 -3.73 -10.18
CA ARG A 72 16.75 -4.86 -9.63
C ARG A 72 15.97 -5.78 -8.70
N VAL A 73 14.76 -5.38 -8.30
CA VAL A 73 13.97 -6.03 -7.25
C VAL A 73 12.95 -6.96 -7.89
N THR A 74 12.87 -8.20 -7.41
CA THR A 74 11.90 -9.18 -7.94
C THR A 74 10.46 -8.69 -7.73
N PRO A 75 9.53 -9.09 -8.62
CA PRO A 75 8.12 -8.68 -8.49
C PRO A 75 7.51 -9.02 -7.12
N GLU A 76 7.80 -10.21 -6.58
CA GLU A 76 7.33 -10.63 -5.25
C GLU A 76 7.82 -9.71 -4.13
N MET A 77 9.09 -9.30 -4.20
CA MET A 77 9.67 -8.41 -3.22
C MET A 77 9.04 -7.01 -3.32
N LYS A 78 8.79 -6.50 -4.53
CA LYS A 78 8.05 -5.23 -4.72
C LYS A 78 6.68 -5.28 -4.06
N LEU A 79 5.94 -6.38 -4.23
CA LEU A 79 4.64 -6.57 -3.56
C LEU A 79 4.78 -6.48 -2.05
N LYS A 80 5.76 -7.18 -1.44
CA LYS A 80 6.02 -7.11 0.00
C LYS A 80 6.32 -5.66 0.44
N VAL A 81 7.15 -4.93 -0.29
CA VAL A 81 7.51 -3.55 0.03
C VAL A 81 6.29 -2.61 -0.10
N ILE A 82 5.45 -2.77 -1.12
CA ILE A 82 4.19 -2.01 -1.26
C ILE A 82 3.26 -2.26 -0.06
N THR A 83 3.24 -3.48 0.50
CA THR A 83 2.45 -3.74 1.71
C THR A 83 2.97 -3.05 2.96
N VAL A 84 4.25 -2.69 3.03
CA VAL A 84 4.82 -1.93 4.17
C VAL A 84 4.34 -0.47 4.15
N MET A 85 4.21 0.12 2.96
CA MET A 85 3.84 1.53 2.80
C MET A 85 2.50 1.90 3.45
N LYS A 86 1.60 0.94 3.66
CA LYS A 86 0.31 1.18 4.35
C LYS A 86 0.47 1.64 5.80
N ARG A 87 1.58 1.29 6.44
CA ARG A 87 1.88 1.64 7.83
C ARG A 87 2.55 3.00 7.96
N MET A 88 2.87 3.64 6.84
CA MET A 88 3.45 4.99 6.80
C MET A 88 2.35 6.05 6.86
N ASN A 89 1.48 5.94 7.87
CA ASN A 89 0.29 6.77 8.07
C ASN A 89 0.47 7.83 9.17
N HIS A 90 1.69 7.98 9.72
CA HIS A 90 2.00 8.87 10.84
C HIS A 90 1.90 10.37 10.52
N THR A 91 2.01 10.75 9.25
CA THR A 91 1.94 12.14 8.84
C THR A 91 1.24 12.26 7.50
N LEU A 92 0.41 13.28 7.37
CA LEU A 92 -0.31 13.60 6.14
C LEU A 92 0.61 13.72 4.91
N ALA A 93 1.78 14.32 5.08
CA ALA A 93 2.76 14.50 4.01
C ALA A 93 3.22 13.15 3.42
N ILE A 94 3.60 12.20 4.28
CA ILE A 94 4.07 10.88 3.85
C ILE A 94 2.92 10.07 3.25
N ALA A 95 1.73 10.14 3.83
CA ALA A 95 0.56 9.45 3.28
C ALA A 95 0.26 9.89 1.84
N LYS A 96 0.35 11.20 1.55
CA LYS A 96 0.22 11.73 0.19
C LYS A 96 1.32 11.22 -0.73
N GLN A 97 2.58 11.26 -0.29
CA GLN A 97 3.72 10.76 -1.05
C GLN A 97 3.63 9.26 -1.35
N VAL A 98 3.17 8.45 -0.39
CA VAL A 98 2.89 7.02 -0.58
C VAL A 98 1.80 6.84 -1.64
N ARG A 99 0.71 7.62 -1.57
CA ARG A 99 -0.36 7.56 -2.56
C ARG A 99 0.17 7.86 -3.96
N ASP A 100 0.94 8.92 -4.13
CA ASP A 100 1.47 9.32 -5.44
C ASP A 100 2.34 8.22 -6.06
N VAL A 101 3.22 7.61 -5.26
CA VAL A 101 4.03 6.47 -5.71
C VAL A 101 3.16 5.27 -6.08
N CYS A 102 2.16 4.93 -5.28
CA CYS A 102 1.23 3.84 -5.58
C CYS A 102 0.42 4.08 -6.86
N ILE A 103 -0.06 5.31 -7.10
CA ILE A 103 -0.77 5.68 -8.34
C ILE A 103 0.16 5.59 -9.54
N GLN A 104 1.39 6.07 -9.44
CA GLN A 104 2.41 5.91 -10.49
C GLN A 104 2.62 4.43 -10.82
N LEU A 105 2.69 3.56 -9.82
CA LEU A 105 2.89 2.12 -10.02
C LEU A 105 1.71 1.42 -10.70
N LEU A 106 0.47 1.89 -10.52
CA LEU A 106 -0.69 1.36 -11.25
C LEU A 106 -0.57 1.63 -12.75
N SER A 107 0.04 2.75 -13.15
CA SER A 107 0.27 3.08 -14.56
C SER A 107 1.37 2.24 -15.20
N THR A 108 2.37 1.82 -14.42
CA THR A 108 3.53 1.06 -14.93
C THR A 108 3.39 -0.45 -14.76
N HIS A 109 2.54 -0.92 -13.85
CA HIS A 109 2.36 -2.34 -13.55
C HIS A 109 0.91 -2.76 -13.70
N SER A 110 0.63 -3.49 -14.78
CA SER A 110 -0.71 -3.97 -15.11
C SER A 110 -1.02 -5.36 -14.55
N SER A 111 -0.14 -6.02 -13.81
CA SER A 111 -0.40 -7.37 -13.34
C SER A 111 -1.43 -7.40 -12.20
N THR A 112 -2.29 -8.43 -12.20
CA THR A 112 -3.35 -8.62 -11.19
C THR A 112 -2.86 -8.54 -9.74
N PRO A 113 -1.78 -9.23 -9.32
CA PRO A 113 -1.32 -9.14 -7.93
C PRO A 113 -0.84 -7.74 -7.55
N PHE A 114 -0.21 -6.99 -8.47
CA PHE A 114 0.20 -5.61 -8.19
C PHE A 114 -0.99 -4.70 -7.97
N ILE A 115 -1.98 -4.75 -8.86
CA ILE A 115 -3.17 -3.90 -8.73
C ILE A 115 -3.91 -4.22 -7.42
N ILE A 116 -4.13 -5.50 -7.10
CA ILE A 116 -4.78 -5.92 -5.86
C ILE A 116 -4.02 -5.43 -4.62
N THR A 117 -2.70 -5.58 -4.61
CA THR A 117 -1.86 -5.14 -3.49
C THR A 117 -1.87 -3.63 -3.35
N ILE A 118 -1.73 -2.88 -4.45
CA ILE A 118 -1.75 -1.41 -4.44
C ILE A 118 -3.12 -0.89 -3.97
N LEU A 119 -4.23 -1.39 -4.53
CA LEU A 119 -5.57 -0.98 -4.11
C LEU A 119 -5.82 -1.27 -2.64
N THR A 120 -5.29 -2.38 -2.13
CA THR A 120 -5.36 -2.72 -0.69
C THR A 120 -4.56 -1.74 0.14
N THR A 121 -3.30 -1.48 -0.21
CA THR A 121 -2.43 -0.53 0.49
C THR A 121 -3.04 0.87 0.52
N LEU A 122 -3.51 1.38 -0.62
CA LEU A 122 -4.15 2.69 -0.72
C LEU A 122 -5.41 2.78 0.13
N THR A 123 -6.26 1.76 0.10
CA THR A 123 -7.50 1.74 0.89
C THR A 123 -7.19 1.72 2.39
N GLU A 124 -6.23 0.91 2.83
CA GLU A 124 -5.83 0.85 4.25
C GLU A 124 -5.21 2.17 4.71
N LEU A 125 -4.36 2.79 3.88
CA LEU A 125 -3.78 4.10 4.15
C LEU A 125 -4.86 5.19 4.29
N CYS A 126 -5.82 5.24 3.36
CA CYS A 126 -6.91 6.23 3.38
C CYS A 126 -7.79 6.07 4.62
N LEU A 127 -8.08 4.82 5.02
CA LEU A 127 -8.87 4.54 6.22
C LEU A 127 -8.13 4.89 7.51
N SER A 128 -6.80 4.79 7.54
CA SER A 128 -6.01 5.16 8.72
C SER A 128 -5.86 6.67 8.90
N VAL A 129 -5.60 7.42 7.82
CA VAL A 129 -5.34 8.86 7.89
C VAL A 129 -6.62 9.69 7.72
N ILE A 130 -7.71 9.07 7.25
CA ILE A 130 -8.99 9.73 6.91
C ILE A 130 -8.76 10.85 5.90
N VAL A 131 -7.93 10.58 4.89
CA VAL A 131 -7.53 11.55 3.87
C VAL A 131 -7.68 10.92 2.49
N GLN A 132 -8.10 11.75 1.53
CA GLN A 132 -8.30 11.36 0.13
C GLN A 132 -9.30 10.21 -0.07
N ILE A 133 -10.28 10.09 0.84
CA ILE A 133 -11.36 9.10 0.76
C ILE A 133 -12.17 9.28 -0.53
N PRO A 134 -12.60 10.50 -0.93
CA PRO A 134 -13.32 10.70 -2.18
C PRO A 134 -12.57 10.19 -3.41
N GLU A 135 -11.28 10.48 -3.51
CA GLU A 135 -10.39 10.06 -4.60
C GLU A 135 -10.18 8.55 -4.59
N GLN A 136 -10.11 7.93 -3.41
CA GLN A 136 -10.04 6.48 -3.28
C GLN A 136 -11.33 5.80 -3.74
N ILE A 137 -12.50 6.37 -3.43
CA ILE A 137 -13.79 5.86 -3.91
C ILE A 137 -13.85 5.91 -5.44
N VAL A 138 -13.45 7.04 -6.05
CA VAL A 138 -13.43 7.19 -7.52
C VAL A 138 -12.52 6.14 -8.15
N LEU A 139 -11.29 5.98 -7.63
CA LEU A 139 -10.33 5.00 -8.14
C LEU A 139 -10.90 3.57 -8.10
N LEU A 140 -11.49 3.17 -6.98
CA LEU A 140 -12.05 1.84 -6.82
C LEU A 140 -13.28 1.62 -7.72
N LEU A 141 -14.12 2.63 -7.93
CA LEU A 141 -15.24 2.57 -8.88
C LEU A 141 -14.75 2.41 -10.32
N ASP A 142 -13.67 3.09 -10.69
CA ASP A 142 -13.06 2.94 -12.01
C ASP A 142 -12.57 1.51 -12.26
N PHE A 143 -11.84 0.92 -11.30
CA PHE A 143 -11.42 -0.48 -11.41
C PHE A 143 -12.59 -1.46 -11.35
N ALA A 144 -13.65 -1.17 -10.59
CA ALA A 144 -14.85 -2.01 -10.53
C ALA A 144 -15.63 -2.01 -11.86
N ALA A 145 -15.70 -0.87 -12.54
CA ALA A 145 -16.47 -0.72 -13.78
C ALA A 145 -15.67 -1.11 -15.04
N GLN A 146 -14.41 -0.71 -15.13
CA GLN A 146 -13.65 -0.72 -16.39
C GLN A 146 -12.63 -1.86 -16.50
N ASP A 147 -12.17 -2.46 -15.39
CA ASP A 147 -11.13 -3.48 -15.48
C ASP A 147 -11.67 -4.78 -16.11
N PRO A 148 -11.01 -5.34 -17.14
CA PRO A 148 -11.49 -6.54 -17.82
C PRO A 148 -11.48 -7.79 -16.90
N ARG A 149 -10.68 -7.79 -15.83
CA ARG A 149 -10.46 -8.96 -14.99
C ARG A 149 -11.45 -8.99 -13.83
N ARG A 150 -12.26 -10.05 -13.79
CA ARG A 150 -13.27 -10.28 -12.73
C ARG A 150 -12.70 -10.18 -11.31
N LEU A 151 -11.49 -10.70 -11.08
CA LEU A 151 -10.86 -10.67 -9.76
C LEU A 151 -10.61 -9.24 -9.27
N ILE A 152 -10.17 -8.34 -10.14
CA ILE A 152 -9.89 -6.94 -9.78
C ILE A 152 -11.18 -6.18 -9.53
N ARG A 153 -12.21 -6.41 -10.36
CA ARG A 153 -13.53 -5.81 -10.14
C ARG A 153 -14.11 -6.22 -8.79
N MET A 154 -14.11 -7.52 -8.50
CA MET A 154 -14.62 -8.06 -7.23
C MET A 154 -13.83 -7.52 -6.03
N HIS A 155 -12.51 -7.48 -6.14
CA HIS A 155 -11.65 -6.91 -5.10
C HIS A 155 -11.95 -5.43 -4.87
N SER A 156 -12.13 -4.66 -5.94
CA SER A 156 -12.44 -3.23 -5.86
C SER A 156 -13.80 -2.99 -5.19
N LEU A 157 -14.82 -3.79 -5.51
CA LEU A 157 -16.12 -3.76 -4.85
C LEU A 157 -16.02 -4.11 -3.35
N ASN A 158 -15.22 -5.12 -2.99
CA ASN A 158 -15.00 -5.46 -1.59
C ASN A 158 -14.32 -4.32 -0.80
N LYS A 159 -13.36 -3.63 -1.43
CA LYS A 159 -12.73 -2.45 -0.84
C LYS A 159 -13.68 -1.27 -0.73
N LEU A 160 -14.53 -1.03 -1.73
CA LEU A 160 -15.60 -0.03 -1.65
C LEU A 160 -16.53 -0.31 -0.47
N TYR A 161 -16.97 -1.56 -0.31
CA TYR A 161 -17.80 -1.98 0.82
C TYR A 161 -17.10 -1.75 2.18
N ARG A 162 -15.79 -1.96 2.28
CA ARG A 162 -15.05 -1.59 3.50
C ARG A 162 -15.05 -0.08 3.74
N VAL A 163 -14.90 0.74 2.70
CA VAL A 163 -14.91 2.21 2.83
C VAL A 163 -16.30 2.72 3.21
N THR A 164 -17.37 2.15 2.64
CA THR A 164 -18.76 2.54 2.96
C THR A 164 -19.08 2.29 4.43
N ILE A 165 -18.71 1.13 4.97
CA ILE A 165 -18.94 0.79 6.38
C ILE A 165 -18.15 1.73 7.29
N ALA A 166 -16.88 1.97 6.97
CA ALA A 166 -16.00 2.78 7.80
C ALA A 166 -16.38 4.27 7.79
N HIS A 167 -16.79 4.80 6.64
CA HIS A 167 -17.14 6.21 6.48
C HIS A 167 -18.42 6.41 5.64
N PRO A 168 -19.60 6.13 6.20
CA PRO A 168 -20.87 6.18 5.46
C PRO A 168 -21.23 7.57 4.91
N HIS A 169 -20.77 8.63 5.58
CA HIS A 169 -21.08 10.02 5.20
C HIS A 169 -20.50 10.46 3.85
N TYR A 170 -19.50 9.75 3.30
CA TYR A 170 -19.02 10.01 1.94
C TYR A 170 -19.93 9.42 0.84
N TRP A 171 -20.96 8.66 1.23
CA TRP A 171 -21.91 8.01 0.33
C TRP A 171 -23.28 8.68 0.44
N ASP A 172 -23.35 9.97 0.14
CA ASP A 172 -24.64 10.64 -0.07
C ASP A 172 -25.32 10.13 -1.35
N SER A 173 -26.65 10.22 -1.41
CA SER A 173 -27.46 9.73 -2.53
C SER A 173 -27.02 10.31 -3.89
N ASN A 174 -26.48 11.53 -3.88
CA ASN A 174 -26.00 12.23 -5.07
C ASN A 174 -24.70 11.59 -5.60
N ASN A 175 -23.79 11.23 -4.70
CA ASN A 175 -22.51 10.57 -5.00
C ASN A 175 -22.72 9.12 -5.44
N VAL A 176 -23.72 8.42 -4.90
CA VAL A 176 -24.07 7.06 -5.27
C VAL A 176 -24.68 7.00 -6.67
N GLU A 177 -25.70 7.80 -6.97
CA GLU A 177 -26.35 7.79 -8.28
C GLU A 177 -25.40 8.24 -9.39
N VAL A 178 -24.72 9.37 -9.22
CA VAL A 178 -23.85 9.91 -10.28
C VAL A 178 -22.65 9.01 -10.54
N ARG A 179 -22.07 8.36 -9.52
CA ARG A 179 -20.79 7.63 -9.69
C ARG A 179 -20.95 6.13 -9.93
N ILE A 180 -22.01 5.50 -9.42
CA ILE A 180 -22.27 4.07 -9.61
C ILE A 180 -23.16 3.84 -10.83
N CYS A 181 -24.28 4.54 -10.94
CA CYS A 181 -25.23 4.30 -12.03
C CYS A 181 -24.69 4.71 -13.40
N SER A 182 -23.80 5.70 -13.47
CA SER A 182 -23.15 6.10 -14.73
C SER A 182 -22.06 5.13 -15.20
N LYS A 183 -21.39 4.42 -14.27
CA LYS A 183 -20.23 3.56 -14.58
C LYS A 183 -20.55 2.07 -14.60
N ILE A 184 -21.55 1.61 -13.84
CA ILE A 184 -21.90 0.18 -13.72
C ILE A 184 -23.10 -0.21 -14.58
N ARG A 185 -23.87 0.76 -15.12
CA ARG A 185 -24.92 0.41 -16.09
C ARG A 185 -24.27 -0.35 -17.26
N PRO A 186 -24.73 -1.57 -17.57
CA PRO A 186 -24.30 -2.22 -18.79
C PRO A 186 -24.69 -1.28 -19.93
N LYS A 187 -23.74 -0.94 -20.81
CA LYS A 187 -24.09 -0.46 -22.15
C LYS A 187 -24.99 -1.56 -22.71
N SER A 188 -26.27 -1.26 -22.81
CA SER A 188 -27.29 -2.16 -23.28
C SER A 188 -26.81 -2.83 -24.56
N LEU A 189 -27.00 -4.15 -24.59
CA LEU A 189 -27.12 -4.96 -25.80
C LEU A 189 -28.19 -4.30 -26.69
N TYR A 190 -27.77 -3.35 -27.51
CA TYR A 190 -28.50 -2.91 -28.69
C TYR A 190 -27.88 -3.64 -29.88
N TYR A 191 -28.32 -4.87 -30.09
CA TYR A 191 -28.32 -5.58 -31.36
C TYR A 191 -29.55 -6.49 -31.39
#